data_AF-A0A0G4NT13-F1
#
_entry.id   AF-A0A0G4NT13-F1
#
_cell.length_a   1.000
_cell.length_b   1.000
_cell.length_c   1.000
_cell.angle_alpha   90.00
_cell.angle_beta   90.00
_cell.angle_gamma   90.00
#
_symmetry.space_group_name_H-M   'P 1'
#
loop_
_entity.id
_entity.type
_entity.pdbx_description
1 polymer ?
#
loop_
_entity_poly.entity_id
_entity_poly.type
_entity_poly.pdbx_seq_one_letter_code
_entity_poly.pdbx_strand_id
1 'polypeptide(L)'
;MMHAEDQEMSFGPLTQIQGSNGVILPNILKFIEFIDGTGKESLVIKNTQDTHGDDFVILFAAMGVNTETARFFTQEFEANGSMERTTLFLNLASDPTIERIITPRLALTTAEYFAYQLEKHVLVIMTDISAYCDALREVSAAREEVPGRRGYPGYMYTDLATLYERAGRVEGRNGSITQIPILTMPNDDITHPISDLTGFITEGQIFIDRQLDNKGVYPPINVLPSLSRLMKSAIGEGRTRKDHPDVSNQLYAKYAIGRDAAAMKAVVGEEALSAEDKLSLEFLEKFEQTFISQSAYESRTIHESLDIAWNLLRIYPRELLNRIPKRTLDEFYPRSTRKITTSKDTPTLTEQQDILVQQGAKLIDTAT
;
A
#
# COMPACT_ATOMS: atom_id res chain seq x y z
N MET A 1 -5.50 6.85 -6.93
CA MET A 1 -6.29 6.14 -5.88
C MET A 1 -6.12 4.65 -6.15
N MET A 2 -5.07 4.09 -5.57
CA MET A 2 -4.22 3.11 -6.22
C MET A 2 -4.02 1.89 -5.36
N HIS A 3 -3.96 0.73 -6.00
CA HIS A 3 -3.62 -0.52 -5.34
C HIS A 3 -2.11 -0.64 -5.26
N ALA A 4 -1.60 -0.89 -4.07
CA ALA A 4 -0.55 -1.86 -3.78
C ALA A 4 0.69 -1.98 -4.72
N GLU A 5 0.59 -2.40 -5.99
CA GLU A 5 1.73 -2.35 -6.93
C GLU A 5 2.02 -0.96 -7.49
N ASP A 6 0.98 -0.13 -7.51
CA ASP A 6 1.15 1.29 -7.59
C ASP A 6 1.85 1.85 -6.36
N GLN A 7 1.82 1.19 -5.20
CA GLN A 7 2.41 1.74 -3.97
C GLN A 7 3.93 1.77 -3.98
N GLU A 8 4.58 1.49 -5.10
CA GLU A 8 6.04 1.53 -5.13
C GLU A 8 6.56 2.16 -6.42
N MET A 9 5.84 1.99 -7.55
CA MET A 9 6.04 2.84 -8.72
C MET A 9 5.37 4.21 -8.60
N SER A 10 4.21 4.30 -7.97
CA SER A 10 3.40 5.53 -7.82
C SER A 10 3.66 6.29 -6.53
N PHE A 11 4.24 5.63 -5.53
CA PHE A 11 4.68 6.32 -4.35
C PHE A 11 5.93 7.10 -4.67
N GLY A 12 5.92 8.35 -4.21
CA GLY A 12 7.15 9.09 -4.16
C GLY A 12 8.20 8.30 -3.37
N PRO A 13 9.48 8.64 -3.54
CA PRO A 13 10.51 8.15 -2.62
C PRO A 13 10.18 8.45 -1.15
N LEU A 14 9.16 9.26 -0.85
CA LEU A 14 8.69 9.57 0.48
C LEU A 14 7.15 9.51 0.58
N THR A 15 6.61 8.44 1.18
CA THR A 15 5.17 8.28 1.45
C THR A 15 4.92 7.87 2.89
N GLN A 16 4.12 8.65 3.62
CA GLN A 16 3.81 8.34 5.03
C GLN A 16 2.60 7.42 5.18
N ILE A 17 2.56 6.67 6.29
CA ILE A 17 1.38 5.94 6.77
C ILE A 17 0.88 6.61 8.04
N GLN A 18 -0.41 6.93 8.09
CA GLN A 18 -1.07 7.57 9.22
C GLN A 18 -2.29 6.76 9.67
N GLY A 19 -2.60 6.75 10.96
CA GLY A 19 -3.76 6.04 11.51
C GLY A 19 -3.78 5.99 13.04
N SER A 20 -4.69 5.21 13.60
CA SER A 20 -4.79 4.97 15.06
C SER A 20 -3.80 3.91 15.53
N ASN A 21 -3.22 4.05 16.73
CA ASN A 21 -2.21 3.12 17.26
C ASN A 21 -2.66 1.66 17.20
N GLY A 22 -3.90 1.40 17.65
CA GLY A 22 -4.49 0.06 17.73
C GLY A 22 -4.80 -0.58 16.38
N VAL A 23 -4.79 0.20 15.29
CA VAL A 23 -5.07 -0.28 13.92
C VAL A 23 -3.80 -0.33 13.09
N ILE A 24 -2.85 0.59 13.32
CA ILE A 24 -1.61 0.64 12.55
C ILE A 24 -0.72 -0.56 12.90
N LEU A 25 -0.37 -0.77 14.18
CA LEU A 25 0.60 -1.80 14.60
C LEU A 25 0.31 -3.22 14.08
N PRO A 26 -0.92 -3.75 14.16
CA PRO A 26 -1.24 -5.10 13.67
C PRO A 26 -1.21 -5.20 12.14
N ASN A 27 -1.43 -4.09 11.45
CA ASN A 27 -1.55 -4.04 10.00
C ASN A 27 -0.25 -3.62 9.30
N ILE A 28 0.68 -2.95 9.99
CA ILE A 28 1.99 -2.55 9.46
C ILE A 28 2.79 -3.73 8.96
N LEU A 29 2.92 -4.80 9.76
CA LEU A 29 3.82 -5.91 9.42
C LEU A 29 3.39 -6.63 8.16
N LYS A 30 2.10 -6.91 8.06
CA LYS A 30 1.52 -7.48 6.85
C LYS A 30 1.54 -6.50 5.67
N PHE A 31 1.49 -5.20 5.94
CA PHE A 31 1.71 -4.17 4.92
C PHE A 31 3.17 -4.13 4.46
N ILE A 32 4.14 -4.37 5.35
CA ILE A 32 5.56 -4.50 5.04
C ILE A 32 5.82 -5.80 4.26
N GLU A 33 5.22 -6.93 4.63
CA GLU A 33 5.27 -8.18 3.85
C GLU A 33 4.64 -7.99 2.47
N PHE A 34 3.53 -7.25 2.41
CA PHE A 34 2.89 -6.87 1.16
C PHE A 34 3.85 -6.03 0.28
N ILE A 35 4.58 -5.08 0.88
CA ILE A 35 5.62 -4.29 0.19
C ILE A 35 6.84 -5.15 -0.18
N ASP A 36 7.28 -6.12 0.62
CA ASP A 36 8.39 -7.02 0.26
C ASP A 36 8.01 -7.94 -0.93
N GLY A 37 6.73 -8.37 -0.97
CA GLY A 37 6.16 -9.14 -2.08
C GLY A 37 6.05 -8.35 -3.38
N THR A 38 5.63 -7.08 -3.33
CA THR A 38 5.47 -6.18 -4.48
C THR A 38 6.76 -5.45 -4.90
N GLY A 39 7.68 -5.27 -3.94
CA GLY A 39 9.09 -4.83 -4.05
C GLY A 39 9.84 -5.50 -5.17
N LYS A 40 9.64 -6.80 -5.27
CA LYS A 40 10.28 -7.66 -6.26
C LYS A 40 9.75 -7.45 -7.67
N GLU A 41 8.53 -6.93 -7.85
CA GLU A 41 7.91 -6.77 -9.16
C GLU A 41 7.91 -5.32 -9.65
N SER A 42 7.75 -4.34 -8.75
CA SER A 42 7.59 -2.93 -9.13
C SER A 42 8.90 -2.25 -9.53
N LEU A 43 10.01 -2.57 -8.85
CA LEU A 43 11.35 -2.04 -9.16
C LEU A 43 11.95 -2.71 -10.40
N VAL A 44 11.42 -3.87 -10.80
CA VAL A 44 11.83 -4.60 -12.01
C VAL A 44 11.27 -3.95 -13.29
N ILE A 45 10.44 -2.90 -13.18
CA ILE A 45 9.97 -2.13 -14.35
C ILE A 45 11.06 -1.15 -14.83
N LYS A 46 12.12 -1.75 -15.40
CA LYS A 46 12.66 -1.46 -16.74
C LYS A 46 12.79 0.02 -17.11
N ASN A 47 13.80 0.67 -16.54
CA ASN A 47 14.64 1.61 -17.28
C ASN A 47 16.06 1.54 -16.71
N THR A 48 16.99 1.04 -17.53
CA THR A 48 18.40 0.71 -17.25
C THR A 48 18.63 -0.75 -16.81
N GLN A 49 19.75 -1.30 -17.24
CA GLN A 49 20.13 -2.71 -17.25
C GLN A 49 20.43 -3.28 -15.85
N ASP A 50 19.49 -3.29 -14.92
CA ASP A 50 19.73 -3.90 -13.60
C ASP A 50 19.33 -5.39 -13.64
N THR A 51 20.33 -6.23 -13.94
CA THR A 51 20.23 -7.69 -14.09
C THR A 51 20.23 -8.47 -12.76
N HIS A 52 20.10 -7.80 -11.61
CA HIS A 52 20.21 -8.44 -10.30
C HIS A 52 19.02 -8.11 -9.40
N GLY A 53 18.06 -9.04 -9.30
CA GLY A 53 16.99 -9.01 -8.27
C GLY A 53 17.48 -9.23 -6.82
N ASP A 54 18.80 -9.11 -6.60
CA ASP A 54 19.48 -9.37 -5.33
C ASP A 54 19.99 -8.10 -4.62
N ASP A 55 19.74 -6.91 -5.18
CA ASP A 55 20.23 -5.63 -4.66
C ASP A 55 19.18 -4.81 -3.89
N PHE A 56 18.23 -5.49 -3.23
CA PHE A 56 17.24 -4.87 -2.35
C PHE A 56 17.60 -5.06 -0.87
N VAL A 57 17.57 -3.97 -0.10
CA VAL A 57 17.88 -3.95 1.34
C VAL A 57 16.76 -3.25 2.10
N ILE A 58 16.33 -3.87 3.20
CA ILE A 58 15.34 -3.30 4.10
C ILE A 58 16.05 -2.71 5.32
N LEU A 59 15.73 -1.46 5.65
CA LEU A 59 16.20 -0.77 6.84
C LEU A 59 14.99 -0.43 7.70
N PHE A 60 14.91 -1.04 8.87
CA PHE A 60 13.77 -0.86 9.76
C PHE A 60 14.23 -0.19 11.05
N ALA A 61 13.66 0.99 11.32
CA ALA A 61 13.97 1.80 12.49
C ALA A 61 12.74 1.91 13.39
N ALA A 62 12.81 1.26 14.55
CA ALA A 62 11.80 1.29 15.59
C ALA A 62 12.17 2.28 16.70
N MET A 63 11.26 3.17 17.07
CA MET A 63 11.45 4.28 18.00
C MET A 63 10.34 4.24 19.05
N GLY A 64 10.72 4.03 20.32
CA GLY A 64 9.77 4.00 21.43
C GLY A 64 8.75 2.87 21.35
N VAL A 65 9.10 1.75 20.71
CA VAL A 65 8.19 0.61 20.58
C VAL A 65 8.20 -0.27 21.84
N ASN A 66 7.10 -0.95 22.10
CA ASN A 66 7.03 -1.91 23.20
C ASN A 66 7.91 -3.14 22.90
N THR A 67 8.39 -3.80 23.96
CA THR A 67 9.22 -5.01 23.84
C THR A 67 8.51 -6.13 23.09
N GLU A 68 7.19 -6.26 23.27
CA GLU A 68 6.36 -7.25 22.54
C GLU A 68 6.34 -6.95 21.04
N THR A 69 6.13 -5.68 20.68
CA THR A 69 6.16 -5.20 19.31
C THR A 69 7.52 -5.45 18.66
N ALA A 70 8.61 -5.10 19.35
CA ALA A 70 9.97 -5.32 18.85
C ALA A 70 10.28 -6.81 18.62
N ARG A 71 9.85 -7.68 19.55
CA ARG A 71 9.97 -9.14 19.40
C ARG A 71 9.16 -9.64 18.21
N PHE A 72 7.93 -9.16 18.06
CA PHE A 72 7.07 -9.53 16.94
C PHE A 72 7.73 -9.18 15.60
N PHE A 73 8.21 -7.95 15.41
CA PHE A 73 8.96 -7.57 14.20
C PHE A 73 10.17 -8.47 13.95
N THR A 74 10.97 -8.75 14.99
CA THR A 74 12.16 -9.59 14.85
C THR A 74 11.81 -11.02 14.41
N GLN A 75 10.78 -11.61 15.02
CA GLN A 75 10.32 -12.96 14.69
C GLN A 75 9.76 -13.07 13.27
N GLU A 76 9.01 -12.07 12.81
CA GLU A 76 8.47 -12.05 11.45
C GLU A 76 9.59 -11.90 10.40
N PHE A 77 10.57 -11.03 10.62
CA PHE A 77 11.72 -10.90 9.73
C PHE A 77 12.59 -12.18 9.68
N GLU A 78 12.69 -12.89 10.80
CA GLU A 78 13.34 -14.22 10.86
C GLU A 78 12.52 -15.29 10.13
N ALA A 79 11.21 -15.36 10.36
CA ALA A 79 10.32 -16.36 9.77
C ALA A 79 10.22 -16.24 8.24
N ASN A 80 10.25 -15.02 7.72
CA ASN A 80 10.19 -14.74 6.29
C ASN A 80 11.54 -14.95 5.57
N GLY A 81 12.63 -15.17 6.30
CA GLY A 81 13.97 -15.33 5.71
C GLY A 81 14.57 -14.02 5.17
N SER A 82 13.90 -12.88 5.35
CA SER A 82 14.38 -11.56 4.91
C SER A 82 15.43 -10.93 5.86
N MET A 83 15.74 -11.59 6.99
CA MET A 83 16.73 -11.12 7.97
C MET A 83 18.14 -10.92 7.39
N GLU A 84 18.56 -11.73 6.41
CA GLU A 84 19.88 -11.57 5.75
C GLU A 84 20.02 -10.25 4.99
N ARG A 85 18.88 -9.67 4.57
CA ARG A 85 18.80 -8.43 3.79
C ARG A 85 18.24 -7.25 4.60
N THR A 86 18.02 -7.44 5.90
CA THR A 86 17.37 -6.47 6.76
C THR A 86 18.32 -5.97 7.83
N THR A 87 18.42 -4.64 8.00
CA THR A 87 19.12 -4.01 9.13
C THR A 87 18.09 -3.41 10.07
N LEU A 88 18.10 -3.86 11.33
CA LEU A 88 17.16 -3.42 12.37
C LEU A 88 17.84 -2.43 13.33
N PHE A 89 17.24 -1.26 13.49
CA PHE A 89 17.54 -0.31 14.56
C PHE A 89 16.35 -0.29 15.53
N LEU A 90 16.56 -0.75 16.76
CA LEU A 90 15.48 -0.85 17.75
C LEU A 90 15.78 0.05 18.95
N ASN A 91 14.89 1.01 19.20
CA ASN A 91 14.82 1.78 20.44
C ASN A 91 13.49 1.44 21.13
N LEU A 92 13.59 0.80 22.30
CA LEU A 92 12.44 0.39 23.09
C LEU A 92 11.85 1.56 23.88
N ALA A 93 10.61 1.40 24.34
CA ALA A 93 9.96 2.37 25.23
C ALA A 93 10.70 2.55 26.58
N SER A 94 11.46 1.55 27.01
CA SER A 94 12.32 1.59 28.20
C SER A 94 13.62 2.37 28.00
N ASP A 95 14.03 2.59 26.76
CA ASP A 95 15.32 3.17 26.42
C ASP A 95 15.26 4.70 26.47
N PRO A 96 16.39 5.40 26.68
CA PRO A 96 16.41 6.85 26.80
C PRO A 96 15.81 7.58 25.59
N THR A 97 15.12 8.68 25.85
CA THR A 97 14.48 9.52 24.82
C THR A 97 15.50 10.16 23.88
N ILE A 98 16.72 10.42 24.33
CA ILE A 98 17.81 10.93 23.48
C ILE A 98 18.22 9.90 22.41
N GLU A 99 18.24 8.60 22.74
CA GLU A 99 18.55 7.53 21.77
C GLU A 99 17.49 7.46 20.67
N ARG A 100 16.23 7.74 21.04
CA ARG A 100 15.12 7.82 20.08
C ARG A 100 15.32 8.89 19.02
N ILE A 101 15.92 10.03 19.39
CA ILE A 101 16.18 11.15 18.47
C ILE A 101 17.30 10.80 17.47
N ILE A 102 18.32 10.04 17.90
CA ILE A 102 19.43 9.67 17.01
C ILE A 102 19.14 8.44 16.15
N THR A 103 18.24 7.55 16.58
CA THR A 103 17.87 6.30 15.89
C THR A 103 17.53 6.50 14.40
N PRO A 104 16.60 7.39 14.00
CA PRO A 104 16.27 7.57 12.57
C PRO A 104 17.45 8.17 11.79
N ARG A 105 18.30 8.99 12.43
CA ARG A 105 19.49 9.56 11.78
C ARG A 105 20.53 8.50 11.47
N LEU A 106 20.72 7.53 12.37
CA LEU A 106 21.61 6.38 12.15
C LEU A 106 21.08 5.47 11.04
N ALA A 107 19.78 5.18 11.05
CA ALA A 107 19.12 4.38 10.02
C ALA A 107 19.26 5.02 8.62
N LEU A 108 18.97 6.32 8.50
CA LEU A 108 19.09 7.04 7.23
C LEU A 108 20.53 7.16 6.74
N THR A 109 21.50 7.35 7.64
CA THR A 109 22.93 7.38 7.25
C THR A 109 23.39 6.02 6.74
N THR A 110 22.89 4.94 7.34
CA THR A 110 23.12 3.58 6.87
C THR A 110 22.44 3.34 5.51
N ALA A 111 21.23 3.88 5.31
CA ALA A 111 20.52 3.83 4.05
C ALA A 111 21.30 4.52 2.92
N GLU A 112 21.85 5.70 3.17
CA GLU A 112 22.68 6.44 2.21
C GLU A 112 23.96 5.70 1.86
N TYR A 113 24.56 4.99 2.82
CA TYR A 113 25.71 4.14 2.54
C TYR A 113 25.35 3.00 1.58
N PHE A 114 24.28 2.25 1.86
CA PHE A 114 23.82 1.17 0.98
C PHE A 114 23.38 1.67 -0.40
N ALA A 115 22.61 2.76 -0.45
CA ALA A 115 22.08 3.27 -1.70
C ALA A 115 23.15 3.94 -2.56
N TYR A 116 24.01 4.75 -1.97
CA TYR A 116 24.87 5.63 -2.75
C TYR A 116 26.34 5.19 -2.85
N GLN A 117 26.80 4.30 -1.98
CA GLN A 117 28.15 3.74 -2.06
C GLN A 117 28.15 2.30 -2.59
N LEU A 118 27.12 1.53 -2.25
CA LEU A 118 26.96 0.14 -2.70
C LEU A 118 25.93 -0.03 -3.83
N GLU A 119 25.33 1.08 -4.27
CA GLU A 119 24.38 1.14 -5.40
C GLU A 119 23.15 0.24 -5.26
N LYS A 120 22.72 -0.04 -4.02
CA LYS A 120 21.55 -0.88 -3.73
C LYS A 120 20.25 -0.07 -3.70
N HIS A 121 19.12 -0.75 -3.90
CA HIS A 121 17.80 -0.19 -3.65
C HIS A 121 17.43 -0.41 -2.19
N VAL A 122 17.15 0.68 -1.47
CA VAL A 122 16.95 0.65 -0.02
C VAL A 122 15.54 1.10 0.31
N LEU A 123 14.81 0.26 1.04
CA LEU A 123 13.54 0.60 1.66
C LEU A 123 13.75 0.90 3.15
N VAL A 124 13.51 2.15 3.54
CA VAL A 124 13.61 2.60 4.93
C VAL A 124 12.22 2.72 5.53
N ILE A 125 11.93 1.92 6.55
CA ILE A 125 10.69 1.96 7.32
C ILE A 125 11.01 2.55 8.69
N MET A 126 10.32 3.62 9.06
CA MET A 126 10.52 4.30 10.35
C MET A 126 9.22 4.30 11.14
N THR A 127 9.22 3.72 12.34
CA THR A 127 8.04 3.66 13.22
C THR A 127 8.47 3.85 14.67
N ASP A 128 7.82 4.61 15.53
CA ASP A 128 6.74 5.55 15.28
C ASP A 128 7.30 6.99 15.29
N ILE A 129 7.03 7.76 14.23
CA ILE A 129 7.39 9.19 14.17
C ILE A 129 6.73 9.98 15.31
N SER A 130 5.56 9.56 15.78
CA SER A 130 4.91 10.24 16.90
C SER A 130 5.72 10.11 18.19
N ALA A 131 6.31 8.94 18.45
CA ALA A 131 7.20 8.73 19.59
C ALA A 131 8.50 9.55 19.46
N TYR A 132 8.98 9.76 18.23
CA TYR A 132 10.09 10.67 17.95
C TYR A 132 9.72 12.14 18.26
N CYS A 133 8.56 12.62 17.80
CA CYS A 133 8.09 13.98 18.06
C CYS A 133 7.83 14.22 19.56
N ASP A 134 7.30 13.24 20.28
CA ASP A 134 7.11 13.32 21.73
C ASP A 134 8.45 13.41 22.48
N ALA A 135 9.47 12.65 22.07
CA ALA A 135 10.82 12.78 22.61
C ALA A 135 11.44 14.15 22.32
N LEU A 136 11.23 14.68 21.11
CA LEU A 136 11.69 16.02 20.74
C LEU A 136 11.02 17.11 21.59
N ARG A 137 9.72 16.95 21.88
CA ARG A 137 8.98 17.82 22.81
C ARG A 137 9.54 17.77 24.23
N GLU A 138 9.83 16.58 24.73
CA GLU A 138 10.39 16.39 26.08
C GLU A 138 11.75 17.10 26.23
N VAL A 139 12.64 16.94 25.25
CA VAL A 139 13.94 17.61 25.23
C VAL A 139 13.80 19.13 25.15
N SER A 140 12.87 19.63 24.32
CA SER A 140 12.60 21.06 24.20
C SER A 140 12.07 21.66 25.50
N ALA A 141 11.15 20.96 26.17
CA ALA A 141 10.60 21.37 27.46
C ALA A 141 11.67 21.37 28.57
N ALA A 142 12.54 20.35 28.60
CA ALA A 142 13.66 20.28 29.55
C ALA A 142 14.69 21.40 29.35
N ARG A 143 14.78 21.95 28.13
CA ARG A 143 15.64 23.09 27.78
C ARG A 143 14.97 24.46 27.98
N GLU A 144 13.73 24.49 28.44
CA GLU A 144 12.92 25.70 28.63
C GLU A 144 12.81 26.55 27.34
N GLU A 145 12.74 25.90 26.18
CA GLU A 145 12.54 26.57 24.90
C GLU A 145 11.09 27.08 24.77
N VAL A 146 10.90 28.13 23.96
CA VAL A 146 9.55 28.64 23.68
C VAL A 146 8.77 27.59 22.87
N PRO A 147 7.66 27.05 23.41
CA PRO A 147 6.89 26.02 22.71
C PRO A 147 6.11 26.62 21.54
N GLY A 148 5.96 25.82 20.48
CA GLY A 148 5.07 26.08 19.36
C GLY A 148 3.65 25.55 19.61
N ARG A 149 3.03 24.96 18.58
CA ARG A 149 1.66 24.42 18.66
C ARG A 149 1.63 23.16 19.53
N ARG A 150 0.66 23.09 20.47
CA ARG A 150 0.44 21.95 21.38
C ARG A 150 1.69 21.50 22.17
N GLY A 151 2.61 22.42 22.46
CA GLY A 151 3.82 22.16 23.24
C GLY A 151 5.02 21.64 22.44
N TYR A 152 4.87 21.33 21.15
CA TYR A 152 5.98 20.89 20.30
C TYR A 152 6.95 22.04 19.99
N PRO A 153 8.25 21.77 19.76
CA PRO A 153 9.23 22.81 19.47
C PRO A 153 8.91 23.54 18.15
N GLY A 154 9.25 24.82 18.08
CA GLY A 154 9.07 25.63 16.86
C GLY A 154 9.85 25.12 15.65
N TYR A 155 10.95 24.39 15.86
CA TYR A 155 11.78 23.80 14.81
C TYR A 155 11.35 22.39 14.38
N MET A 156 10.23 21.87 14.88
CA MET A 156 9.77 20.51 14.55
C MET A 156 9.62 20.30 13.03
N TYR A 157 9.15 21.31 12.29
CA TYR A 157 9.04 21.23 10.82
C TYR A 157 10.42 21.01 10.18
N THR A 158 11.39 21.85 10.50
CA THR A 158 12.74 21.77 9.96
C THR A 158 13.43 20.47 10.36
N ASP A 159 13.21 20.01 11.59
CA ASP A 159 13.78 18.77 12.09
C ASP A 159 13.23 17.55 11.36
N LEU A 160 11.90 17.46 11.19
CA LEU A 160 11.28 16.40 10.37
C LEU A 160 11.72 16.47 8.91
N ALA A 161 11.85 17.68 8.34
CA ALA A 161 12.34 17.84 6.97
C ALA A 161 13.76 17.29 6.80
N THR A 162 14.64 17.44 7.80
CA THR A 162 15.99 16.87 7.75
C THR A 162 16.02 15.34 7.71
N LEU A 163 14.95 14.67 8.14
CA LEU A 163 14.81 13.22 8.02
C LEU A 163 14.22 12.84 6.67
N TYR A 164 13.10 13.46 6.32
CA TYR A 164 12.29 13.08 5.16
C TYR A 164 12.90 13.45 3.81
N GLU A 165 13.61 14.57 3.71
CA GLU A 165 14.26 15.02 2.46
C GLU A 165 15.48 14.17 2.07
N ARG A 166 15.85 13.16 2.87
CA ARG A 166 16.95 12.22 2.58
C ARG A 166 16.50 11.02 1.73
N ALA A 167 15.40 11.16 1.00
CA ALA A 167 14.84 10.14 0.11
C ALA A 167 15.11 10.48 -1.36
N GLY A 168 15.15 9.47 -2.23
CA GLY A 168 15.26 9.66 -3.68
C GLY A 168 16.46 8.98 -4.34
N ARG A 169 16.76 9.42 -5.56
CA ARG A 169 17.87 8.94 -6.39
C ARG A 169 18.78 10.12 -6.74
N VAL A 170 20.08 9.83 -6.86
CA VAL A 170 21.09 10.82 -7.25
C VAL A 170 21.54 10.54 -8.67
N GLU A 171 21.68 11.59 -9.49
CA GLU A 171 22.20 11.45 -10.85
C GLU A 171 23.61 10.83 -10.84
N GLY A 172 23.83 9.84 -11.70
CA GLY A 172 25.10 9.12 -11.80
C GLY A 172 25.29 7.98 -10.78
N ARG A 173 24.27 7.64 -9.98
CA ARG A 173 24.25 6.46 -9.10
C ARG A 173 23.00 5.62 -9.36
N ASN A 174 23.14 4.30 -9.35
CA ASN A 174 22.01 3.40 -9.63
C ASN A 174 21.08 3.18 -8.43
N GLY A 175 21.60 3.24 -7.21
CA GLY A 175 20.81 3.00 -6.00
C GLY A 175 19.76 4.07 -5.70
N SER A 176 18.83 3.73 -4.81
CA SER A 176 17.70 4.57 -4.43
C SER A 176 17.34 4.41 -2.96
N ILE A 177 16.80 5.47 -2.36
CA ILE A 177 16.23 5.43 -1.01
C ILE A 177 14.74 5.71 -1.11
N THR A 178 13.93 4.75 -0.67
CA THR A 178 12.49 4.90 -0.49
C THR A 178 12.18 4.91 0.99
N GLN A 179 11.47 5.92 1.47
CA GLN A 179 11.10 6.10 2.87
C GLN A 179 9.59 5.89 3.07
N ILE A 180 9.27 5.05 4.05
CA ILE A 180 7.91 4.85 4.55
C ILE A 180 7.89 5.18 6.05
N PRO A 181 7.77 6.47 6.41
CA PRO A 181 7.54 6.85 7.79
C PRO A 181 6.12 6.51 8.22
N ILE A 182 6.02 5.90 9.40
CA ILE A 182 4.75 5.51 10.00
C ILE A 182 4.54 6.38 11.23
N LEU A 183 3.37 7.02 11.27
CA LEU A 183 2.98 7.87 12.39
C LEU A 183 1.62 7.47 12.94
N THR A 184 1.54 7.44 14.26
CA THR A 184 0.27 7.27 14.96
C THR A 184 -0.36 8.63 15.26
N MET A 185 -1.58 8.84 14.80
CA MET A 185 -2.31 10.08 15.09
C MET A 185 -2.94 10.02 16.50
N PRO A 186 -2.63 10.99 17.38
CA PRO A 186 -3.30 11.09 18.67
C PRO A 186 -4.80 11.40 18.47
N ASN A 187 -5.67 10.57 19.06
CA ASN A 187 -7.13 10.71 18.99
C ASN A 187 -7.71 10.72 17.55
N ASP A 188 -7.01 10.12 16.58
CA ASP A 188 -7.42 10.09 15.17
C ASP A 188 -7.57 11.50 14.56
N ASP A 189 -6.91 12.49 15.14
CA ASP A 189 -6.98 13.89 14.73
C ASP A 189 -5.96 14.20 13.63
N ILE A 190 -6.44 14.30 12.38
CA ILE A 190 -5.59 14.68 11.22
C ILE A 190 -5.05 16.12 11.34
N THR A 191 -5.68 16.98 12.15
CA THR A 191 -5.22 18.35 12.39
C THR A 191 -4.12 18.44 13.46
N HIS A 192 -3.71 17.29 14.01
CA HIS A 192 -2.61 17.21 14.96
C HIS A 192 -1.31 17.71 14.30
N PRO A 193 -0.47 18.52 15.00
CA PRO A 193 0.75 19.09 14.41
C PRO A 193 1.70 18.07 13.77
N ILE A 194 1.80 16.86 14.32
CA ILE A 194 2.63 15.79 13.73
C ILE A 194 2.12 15.40 12.33
N SER A 195 0.83 15.10 12.20
CA SER A 195 0.20 14.71 10.93
C SER A 195 0.20 15.85 9.91
N ASP A 196 -0.10 17.07 10.38
CA ASP A 196 -0.15 18.30 9.59
C ASP A 196 1.23 18.62 8.99
N LEU A 197 2.29 18.68 9.82
CA LEU A 197 3.65 18.96 9.34
C LEU A 197 4.20 17.85 8.46
N THR A 198 3.92 16.58 8.77
CA THR A 198 4.38 15.47 7.93
C THR A 198 3.69 15.49 6.56
N GLY A 199 2.39 15.85 6.49
CA GLY A 199 1.67 16.02 5.23
C GLY A 199 2.17 17.18 4.35
N PHE A 200 2.80 18.20 4.95
CA PHE A 200 3.44 19.28 4.19
C PHE A 200 4.75 18.85 3.52
N ILE A 201 5.51 17.96 4.17
CA ILE A 201 6.84 17.54 3.71
C ILE A 201 6.73 16.35 2.76
N THR A 202 5.92 15.36 3.12
CA THR A 202 5.80 14.11 2.35
C THR A 202 5.02 14.29 1.05
N GLU A 203 5.32 13.42 0.08
CA GLU A 203 4.73 13.49 -1.26
C GLU A 203 3.40 12.73 -1.38
N GLY A 204 2.97 12.10 -0.28
CA GLY A 204 1.77 11.31 -0.23
C GLY A 204 1.53 10.76 1.16
N GLN A 205 0.31 10.31 1.40
CA GLN A 205 -0.09 9.72 2.67
C GLN A 205 -1.06 8.58 2.43
N ILE A 206 -0.90 7.51 3.21
CA ILE A 206 -1.82 6.40 3.31
C ILE A 206 -2.53 6.53 4.65
N PHE A 207 -3.84 6.64 4.61
CA PHE A 207 -4.66 6.81 5.79
C PHE A 207 -5.33 5.49 6.17
N ILE A 208 -4.97 4.98 7.33
CA ILE A 208 -5.55 3.80 7.94
C ILE A 208 -6.74 4.23 8.80
N ASP A 209 -7.94 3.75 8.46
CA ASP A 209 -9.20 4.20 9.03
C ASP A 209 -9.81 3.14 9.96
N ARG A 210 -10.00 3.54 11.22
CA ARG A 210 -10.63 2.72 12.25
C ARG A 210 -12.06 2.32 11.89
N GLN A 211 -12.79 3.12 11.11
CA GLN A 211 -14.14 2.74 10.69
C GLN A 211 -14.16 1.52 9.77
N LEU A 212 -13.16 1.39 8.90
CA LEU A 212 -13.03 0.23 8.01
C LEU A 212 -12.55 -1.00 8.80
N ASP A 213 -11.65 -0.81 9.74
CA ASP A 213 -11.17 -1.86 10.64
C ASP A 213 -12.32 -2.45 11.48
N ASN A 214 -13.16 -1.59 12.06
CA ASN A 214 -14.35 -2.01 12.81
C ASN A 214 -15.38 -2.76 11.96
N LYS A 215 -15.38 -2.59 10.64
CA LYS A 215 -16.23 -3.35 9.69
C LYS A 215 -15.61 -4.70 9.30
N GLY A 216 -14.39 -5.00 9.74
CA GLY A 216 -13.64 -6.19 9.34
C GLY A 216 -13.06 -6.12 7.93
N VAL A 217 -12.91 -4.91 7.37
CA VAL A 217 -12.25 -4.70 6.06
C VAL A 217 -10.75 -4.65 6.28
N TYR A 218 -10.00 -5.48 5.56
CA TYR A 218 -8.55 -5.57 5.69
C TYR A 218 -7.88 -5.55 4.29
N PRO A 219 -6.85 -4.72 4.05
CA PRO A 219 -6.32 -3.68 4.94
C PRO A 219 -7.30 -2.49 5.07
N PRO A 220 -7.43 -1.86 6.26
CA PRO A 220 -8.40 -0.79 6.49
C PRO A 220 -7.92 0.57 5.95
N ILE A 221 -7.65 0.65 4.65
CA ILE A 221 -7.16 1.87 3.99
C ILE A 221 -8.33 2.73 3.51
N ASN A 222 -8.41 3.96 4.01
CA ASN A 222 -9.36 4.93 3.48
C ASN A 222 -8.74 5.71 2.34
N VAL A 223 -9.28 5.47 1.16
CA VAL A 223 -8.79 5.98 -0.11
C VAL A 223 -9.06 7.48 -0.34
N LEU A 224 -9.99 8.09 0.40
CA LEU A 224 -10.34 9.52 0.22
C LEU A 224 -9.28 10.49 0.75
N PRO A 225 -8.83 10.39 2.02
CA PRO A 225 -7.73 11.22 2.53
C PRO A 225 -6.35 10.71 2.09
N SER A 226 -6.27 9.50 1.52
CA SER A 226 -5.03 8.96 0.99
C SER A 226 -4.69 9.56 -0.38
N LEU A 227 -3.42 9.93 -0.56
CA LEU A 227 -2.94 10.58 -1.77
C LEU A 227 -1.52 10.12 -2.10
N SER A 228 -1.21 10.02 -3.40
CA SER A 228 0.16 10.08 -3.89
C SER A 228 0.29 11.17 -4.94
N ARG A 229 1.25 12.08 -4.76
CA ARG A 229 1.54 13.15 -5.74
C ARG A 229 2.31 12.63 -6.96
N LEU A 230 3.17 11.61 -6.79
CA LEU A 230 3.97 11.04 -7.89
C LEU A 230 3.21 10.03 -8.74
N MET A 231 1.97 9.69 -8.36
CA MET A 231 1.12 8.76 -9.09
C MET A 231 1.07 9.01 -10.60
N LYS A 232 0.93 10.27 -11.02
CA LYS A 232 0.81 10.63 -12.44
C LYS A 232 2.06 10.27 -13.25
N SER A 233 3.23 10.32 -12.61
CA SER A 233 4.52 10.00 -13.22
C SER A 233 4.78 8.51 -13.28
N ALA A 234 3.97 7.69 -12.63
CA ALA A 234 4.17 6.25 -12.48
C ALA A 234 3.24 5.39 -13.33
N ILE A 235 2.17 5.99 -13.85
CA ILE A 235 1.13 5.28 -14.60
C ILE A 235 1.11 5.64 -16.06
N GLY A 236 0.42 4.80 -16.81
CA GLY A 236 0.16 4.99 -18.22
C GLY A 236 0.89 3.96 -19.08
N GLU A 237 0.92 4.25 -20.37
CA GLU A 237 1.47 3.37 -21.39
C GLU A 237 2.99 3.20 -21.19
N GLY A 238 3.45 1.95 -21.13
CA GLY A 238 4.86 1.60 -20.89
C GLY A 238 5.26 1.37 -19.42
N ARG A 239 4.38 1.66 -18.45
CA ARG A 239 4.60 1.31 -17.03
C ARG A 239 3.58 0.30 -16.52
N THR A 240 2.32 0.71 -16.42
CA THR A 240 1.22 -0.15 -15.96
C THR A 240 0.30 -0.51 -17.14
N ARG A 241 -0.79 0.23 -17.30
CA ARG A 241 -1.77 0.09 -18.38
C ARG A 241 -2.33 1.46 -18.75
N LYS A 242 -2.73 1.64 -20.01
CA LYS A 242 -3.19 2.94 -20.55
C LYS A 242 -4.45 3.50 -19.89
N ASP A 243 -5.32 2.65 -19.37
CA ASP A 243 -6.61 2.98 -18.74
C ASP A 243 -6.50 3.28 -17.25
N HIS A 244 -5.33 3.02 -16.65
CA HIS A 244 -5.09 3.22 -15.24
C HIS A 244 -5.55 4.61 -14.72
N PRO A 245 -5.04 5.74 -15.24
CA PRO A 245 -5.38 7.06 -14.69
C PRO A 245 -6.89 7.33 -14.70
N ASP A 246 -7.56 6.93 -15.78
CA ASP A 246 -8.99 7.17 -15.97
C ASP A 246 -9.83 6.34 -15.00
N VAL A 247 -9.52 5.05 -14.87
CA VAL A 247 -10.19 4.11 -13.97
C VAL A 247 -10.03 4.55 -12.52
N SER A 248 -8.81 4.92 -12.11
CA SER A 248 -8.55 5.37 -10.74
C SER A 248 -9.31 6.65 -10.39
N ASN A 249 -9.35 7.62 -11.31
CA ASN A 249 -10.11 8.87 -11.11
C ASN A 249 -11.62 8.62 -11.04
N GLN A 250 -12.13 7.68 -11.85
CA GLN A 250 -13.54 7.33 -11.85
C GLN A 250 -13.95 6.59 -10.57
N LEU A 251 -13.13 5.63 -10.12
CA LEU A 251 -13.33 4.94 -8.85
C LEU A 251 -13.36 5.93 -7.69
N TYR A 252 -12.41 6.87 -7.65
CA TYR A 252 -12.38 7.92 -6.62
C TYR A 252 -13.67 8.73 -6.59
N ALA A 253 -14.13 9.19 -7.76
CA ALA A 253 -15.35 9.98 -7.85
C ALA A 253 -16.59 9.20 -7.40
N LYS A 254 -16.74 7.93 -7.82
CA LYS A 254 -17.88 7.10 -7.43
C LYS A 254 -17.83 6.70 -5.95
N TYR A 255 -16.64 6.50 -5.39
CA TYR A 255 -16.48 6.23 -3.96
C TYR A 255 -16.88 7.44 -3.10
N ALA A 256 -16.46 8.66 -3.50
CA ALA A 256 -16.86 9.89 -2.83
C ALA A 256 -18.39 10.08 -2.86
N ILE A 257 -19.02 9.93 -4.03
CA ILE A 257 -20.48 10.00 -4.18
C ILE A 257 -21.18 8.92 -3.34
N GLY A 258 -20.65 7.70 -3.31
CA GLY A 258 -21.19 6.61 -2.49
C GLY A 258 -21.14 6.91 -0.99
N ARG A 259 -20.07 7.56 -0.51
CA ARG A 259 -19.96 8.01 0.89
C ARG A 259 -20.97 9.11 1.23
N ASP A 260 -21.16 10.07 0.34
CA ASP A 260 -22.19 11.12 0.50
C ASP A 260 -23.60 10.51 0.49
N ALA A 261 -23.86 9.56 -0.41
CA ALA A 261 -25.11 8.81 -0.45
C ALA A 261 -25.36 7.98 0.82
N ALA A 262 -24.31 7.40 1.42
CA ALA A 262 -24.42 6.69 2.69
C ALA A 262 -24.77 7.62 3.86
N ALA A 263 -24.19 8.83 3.88
CA ALA A 263 -24.57 9.86 4.84
C ALA A 263 -26.04 10.31 4.63
N MET A 264 -26.46 10.50 3.38
CA MET A 264 -27.84 10.86 3.05
C MET A 264 -28.83 9.76 3.44
N LYS A 265 -28.50 8.48 3.21
CA LYS A 265 -29.28 7.32 3.65
C LYS A 265 -29.54 7.35 5.15
N ALA A 266 -28.52 7.69 5.95
CA ALA A 266 -28.66 7.77 7.41
C ALA A 266 -29.60 8.91 7.87
N VAL A 267 -29.74 9.97 7.09
CA VAL A 267 -30.55 11.15 7.45
C VAL A 267 -32.00 11.03 6.93
N VAL A 268 -32.19 10.68 5.66
CA VAL A 268 -33.50 10.73 4.98
C VAL A 268 -34.16 9.35 4.86
N GLY A 269 -33.40 8.28 5.14
CA GLY A 269 -33.86 6.90 4.98
C GLY A 269 -33.71 6.38 3.55
N GLU A 270 -33.85 5.06 3.40
CA GLU A 270 -33.52 4.37 2.15
C GLU A 270 -34.50 4.65 0.99
N GLU A 271 -35.76 4.93 1.32
CA GLU A 271 -36.83 5.11 0.35
C GLU A 271 -36.73 6.42 -0.43
N ALA A 272 -36.11 7.44 0.16
CA ALA A 272 -35.96 8.78 -0.42
C ALA A 272 -34.75 8.91 -1.37
N LEU A 273 -33.90 7.89 -1.47
CA LEU A 273 -32.71 7.92 -2.32
C LEU A 273 -33.07 7.77 -3.80
N SER A 274 -32.35 8.52 -4.65
CA SER A 274 -32.46 8.38 -6.10
C SER A 274 -31.95 7.01 -6.56
N ALA A 275 -32.31 6.61 -7.79
CA ALA A 275 -31.79 5.36 -8.36
C ALA A 275 -30.25 5.38 -8.49
N GLU A 276 -29.64 6.54 -8.76
CA GLU A 276 -28.18 6.68 -8.83
C GLU A 276 -27.53 6.57 -7.45
N ASP A 277 -28.15 7.10 -6.40
CA ASP A 277 -27.64 6.97 -5.03
C ASP A 277 -27.69 5.52 -4.56
N LYS A 278 -28.77 4.79 -4.90
CA LYS A 278 -28.88 3.35 -4.60
C LYS A 278 -27.78 2.54 -5.28
N LEU A 279 -27.48 2.82 -6.56
CA LEU A 279 -26.33 2.21 -7.25
C LEU A 279 -25.01 2.57 -6.59
N SER A 280 -24.88 3.80 -6.09
CA SER A 280 -23.65 4.26 -5.44
C SER A 280 -23.43 3.65 -4.06
N LEU A 281 -24.50 3.32 -3.34
CA LEU A 281 -24.45 2.53 -2.12
C LEU A 281 -24.03 1.08 -2.40
N GLU A 282 -24.60 0.45 -3.43
CA GLU A 282 -24.19 -0.90 -3.84
C GLU A 282 -22.71 -0.94 -4.25
N PHE A 283 -22.27 0.08 -5.01
CA PHE A 283 -20.87 0.23 -5.38
C PHE A 283 -19.99 0.42 -4.14
N LEU A 284 -20.40 1.24 -3.17
CA LEU A 284 -19.63 1.48 -1.94
C LEU A 284 -19.36 0.18 -1.17
N GLU A 285 -20.39 -0.62 -0.94
CA GLU A 285 -20.26 -1.90 -0.23
C GLU A 285 -19.36 -2.89 -0.98
N LYS A 286 -19.58 -3.05 -2.30
CA LYS A 286 -18.77 -3.94 -3.12
C LYS A 286 -17.32 -3.48 -3.25
N PHE A 287 -17.09 -2.17 -3.29
CA PHE A 287 -15.75 -1.60 -3.33
C PHE A 287 -15.00 -1.88 -2.02
N GLU A 288 -15.63 -1.68 -0.87
CA GLU A 288 -15.01 -2.00 0.43
C GLU A 288 -14.73 -3.50 0.59
N GLN A 289 -15.67 -4.36 0.17
CA GLN A 289 -15.55 -5.81 0.35
C GLN A 289 -14.71 -6.55 -0.70
N THR A 290 -14.58 -6.01 -1.92
CA THR A 290 -13.91 -6.72 -3.03
C THR A 290 -12.62 -6.03 -3.45
N PHE A 291 -12.64 -4.69 -3.52
CA PHE A 291 -11.48 -3.91 -3.96
C PHE A 291 -10.54 -3.69 -2.78
N ILE A 292 -11.00 -3.01 -1.73
CA ILE A 292 -10.15 -2.71 -0.58
C ILE A 292 -9.82 -4.00 0.19
N SER A 293 -10.81 -4.86 0.41
CA SER A 293 -10.58 -6.12 1.12
C SER A 293 -9.72 -7.08 0.31
N GLN A 294 -8.63 -7.52 0.93
CA GLN A 294 -7.64 -8.43 0.39
C GLN A 294 -7.10 -9.27 1.54
N SER A 295 -6.85 -10.56 1.32
CA SER A 295 -6.24 -11.39 2.38
C SER A 295 -4.81 -10.94 2.67
N ALA A 296 -4.34 -11.15 3.90
CA ALA A 296 -2.97 -10.84 4.32
C ALA A 296 -1.89 -11.53 3.49
N TYR A 297 -2.20 -12.69 2.91
CA TYR A 297 -1.26 -13.50 2.12
C TYR A 297 -1.61 -13.52 0.63
N GLU A 298 -2.59 -12.72 0.21
CA GLU A 298 -2.95 -12.58 -1.19
C GLU A 298 -2.10 -11.47 -1.79
N SER A 299 -1.34 -11.76 -2.84
CA SER A 299 -0.73 -10.75 -3.69
C SER A 299 -1.56 -10.62 -4.97
N ARG A 300 -1.92 -9.38 -5.33
CA ARG A 300 -2.67 -9.07 -6.55
C ARG A 300 -1.80 -8.26 -7.47
N THR A 301 -1.77 -8.67 -8.74
CA THR A 301 -1.11 -7.90 -9.78
C THR A 301 -1.91 -6.67 -10.15
N ILE A 302 -1.24 -5.66 -10.71
CA ILE A 302 -1.85 -4.40 -11.12
C ILE A 302 -2.91 -4.62 -12.17
N HIS A 303 -2.70 -5.61 -13.04
CA HIS A 303 -3.65 -5.99 -14.07
C HIS A 303 -4.91 -6.62 -13.46
N GLU A 304 -4.77 -7.48 -12.45
CA GLU A 304 -5.89 -8.07 -11.71
C GLU A 304 -6.68 -6.99 -10.95
N SER A 305 -5.97 -6.09 -10.25
CA SER A 305 -6.56 -4.94 -9.57
C SER A 305 -7.36 -4.04 -10.51
N LEU A 306 -6.81 -3.69 -11.68
CA LEU A 306 -7.53 -2.91 -12.68
C LEU A 306 -8.72 -3.69 -13.28
N ASP A 307 -8.63 -5.01 -13.37
CA ASP A 307 -9.75 -5.83 -13.85
C ASP A 307 -10.89 -5.91 -12.84
N ILE A 308 -10.58 -5.99 -11.54
CA ILE A 308 -11.55 -5.88 -10.44
C ILE A 308 -12.19 -4.49 -10.47
N ALA A 309 -11.39 -3.42 -10.66
CA ALA A 309 -11.89 -2.05 -10.81
C ALA A 309 -12.94 -1.96 -11.93
N TRP A 310 -12.65 -2.52 -13.10
CA TRP A 310 -13.60 -2.54 -14.21
C TRP A 310 -14.86 -3.35 -13.90
N ASN A 311 -14.74 -4.49 -13.21
CA ASN A 311 -15.90 -5.27 -12.79
C ASN A 311 -16.82 -4.47 -11.86
N LEU A 312 -16.26 -3.64 -10.97
CA LEU A 312 -17.03 -2.76 -10.09
C LEU A 312 -17.64 -1.57 -10.85
N LEU A 313 -16.90 -0.96 -11.78
CA LEU A 313 -17.43 0.14 -12.59
C LEU A 313 -18.57 -0.28 -13.52
N ARG A 314 -18.68 -1.57 -13.87
CA ARG A 314 -19.80 -2.13 -14.66
C ARG A 314 -21.13 -2.17 -13.92
N ILE A 315 -21.15 -1.96 -12.60
CA ILE A 315 -22.40 -1.76 -11.84
C ILE A 315 -23.13 -0.51 -12.37
N TYR A 316 -22.37 0.50 -12.81
CA TYR A 316 -22.92 1.70 -13.39
C TYR A 316 -23.23 1.54 -14.88
N PRO A 317 -24.37 2.11 -15.33
CA PRO A 317 -24.60 2.38 -16.74
C PRO A 317 -23.48 3.20 -17.36
N ARG A 318 -23.22 2.95 -18.64
CA ARG A 318 -22.18 3.57 -19.45
C ARG A 318 -22.19 5.10 -19.40
N GLU A 319 -23.36 5.69 -19.26
CA GLU A 319 -23.62 7.13 -19.23
C GLU A 319 -23.14 7.80 -17.93
N LEU A 320 -23.07 7.05 -16.82
CA LEU A 320 -22.67 7.57 -15.50
C LEU A 320 -21.15 7.56 -15.28
N LEU A 321 -20.37 7.06 -16.25
CA LEU A 321 -18.91 7.00 -16.22
C LEU A 321 -18.30 8.23 -16.92
N ASN A 322 -18.45 9.40 -16.30
CA ASN A 322 -18.11 10.69 -16.90
C ASN A 322 -16.62 11.06 -16.90
N ARG A 323 -15.77 10.40 -16.11
CA ARG A 323 -14.32 10.69 -16.04
C ARG A 323 -13.47 9.78 -16.92
N ILE A 324 -14.08 8.84 -17.65
CA ILE A 324 -13.37 7.92 -18.55
C ILE A 324 -13.57 8.37 -20.00
N PRO A 325 -12.48 8.55 -20.80
CA PRO A 325 -12.59 8.83 -22.22
C PRO A 325 -13.34 7.74 -22.97
N LYS A 326 -14.15 8.12 -23.97
CA LYS A 326 -14.94 7.19 -24.78
C LYS A 326 -14.11 6.07 -25.40
N ARG A 327 -12.90 6.38 -25.88
CA ARG A 327 -11.96 5.41 -26.46
C ARG A 327 -11.63 4.28 -25.48
N THR A 328 -11.26 4.62 -24.24
CA THR A 328 -10.94 3.66 -23.18
C THR A 328 -12.19 2.88 -22.79
N LEU A 329 -13.33 3.57 -22.69
CA LEU A 329 -14.59 2.97 -22.32
C LEU A 329 -15.08 1.94 -23.37
N ASP A 330 -14.89 2.21 -24.66
CA ASP A 330 -15.27 1.27 -25.73
C ASP A 330 -14.45 -0.01 -25.75
N GLU A 331 -13.21 0.06 -25.28
CA GLU A 331 -12.32 -1.08 -25.24
C GLU A 331 -12.53 -1.97 -24.00
N PHE A 332 -12.74 -1.38 -22.82
CA PHE A 332 -12.72 -2.11 -21.55
C PHE A 332 -14.10 -2.33 -20.89
N TYR A 333 -15.11 -1.52 -21.25
CA TYR A 333 -16.47 -1.67 -20.72
C TYR A 333 -17.16 -2.95 -21.23
N PRO A 334 -17.19 -3.25 -22.55
CA PRO A 334 -17.81 -4.48 -23.05
C PRO A 334 -16.85 -5.66 -22.85
N ARG A 335 -17.01 -6.45 -21.79
CA ARG A 335 -16.35 -7.77 -21.74
C ARG A 335 -17.22 -8.81 -22.42
N SER A 336 -16.85 -9.17 -23.65
CA SER A 336 -17.12 -10.51 -24.17
C SER A 336 -16.66 -11.52 -23.12
N THR A 337 -17.52 -12.49 -22.82
CA THR A 337 -17.25 -13.63 -21.96
C THR A 337 -16.05 -14.42 -22.46
N ARG A 338 -14.82 -14.01 -22.11
CA ARG A 338 -13.70 -14.95 -22.10
C ARG A 338 -14.01 -15.95 -21.00
N LYS A 339 -14.56 -17.11 -21.39
CA LYS A 339 -14.61 -18.31 -20.55
C LYS A 339 -13.22 -18.46 -19.93
N ILE A 340 -13.13 -18.32 -18.62
CA ILE A 340 -12.02 -18.88 -17.85
C ILE A 340 -12.12 -20.38 -18.11
N THR A 341 -11.27 -20.90 -18.99
CA THR A 341 -11.06 -22.34 -19.12
C THR A 341 -10.40 -22.79 -17.84
N THR A 342 -11.20 -23.16 -16.84
CA THR A 342 -10.73 -24.00 -15.74
C THR A 342 -10.22 -25.29 -16.36
N SER A 343 -8.90 -25.48 -16.36
CA SER A 343 -8.28 -26.78 -16.57
C SER A 343 -8.73 -27.71 -15.44
N LYS A 344 -9.88 -28.35 -15.64
CA LYS A 344 -10.29 -29.55 -14.90
C LYS A 344 -10.58 -30.64 -15.92
N ASP A 345 -9.53 -31.04 -16.64
CA ASP A 345 -9.47 -32.37 -17.22
C ASP A 345 -9.03 -33.31 -16.10
N THR A 346 -9.98 -33.80 -15.33
CA THR A 346 -9.84 -35.08 -14.63
C THR A 346 -10.86 -36.00 -15.28
N PRO A 347 -10.44 -37.04 -16.03
CA PRO A 347 -11.39 -37.90 -16.73
C PRO A 347 -12.26 -38.61 -15.69
N THR A 348 -13.57 -38.61 -15.91
CA THR A 348 -14.49 -39.41 -15.10
C THR A 348 -14.28 -40.89 -15.39
N LEU A 349 -14.45 -41.73 -14.36
CA LEU A 349 -14.19 -43.19 -14.35
C LEU A 349 -14.93 -43.98 -15.44
N THR A 350 -15.86 -43.36 -16.16
CA THR A 350 -16.62 -43.96 -17.27
C THR A 350 -15.85 -43.92 -18.59
N GLU A 351 -14.99 -42.92 -18.83
CA GLU A 351 -14.19 -42.80 -20.06
C GLU A 351 -12.93 -43.67 -20.04
N GLN A 352 -12.47 -44.10 -18.85
CA GLN A 352 -11.31 -44.99 -18.72
C GLN A 352 -11.62 -46.44 -19.11
N GLN A 353 -12.88 -46.89 -19.02
CA GLN A 353 -13.27 -48.23 -19.42
C GLN A 353 -13.34 -48.39 -20.95
N ASP A 354 -13.77 -47.35 -21.68
CA ASP A 354 -13.85 -47.39 -23.14
C ASP A 354 -12.46 -47.33 -23.82
N ILE A 355 -11.49 -46.65 -23.20
CA ILE A 355 -10.11 -46.56 -23.73
C ILE A 355 -9.36 -47.89 -23.55
N LEU A 356 -9.58 -48.61 -22.45
CA LEU A 356 -8.97 -49.93 -22.18
C LEU A 356 -9.53 -51.02 -23.10
N VAL A 357 -10.82 -50.99 -23.44
CA VAL A 357 -11.43 -51.93 -24.39
C VAL A 357 -10.95 -51.68 -25.82
N GLN A 358 -10.78 -50.42 -26.23
CA GLN A 358 -10.25 -50.09 -27.57
C GLN A 358 -8.75 -50.38 -27.73
N GLN A 359 -7.95 -50.27 -26.67
CA GLN A 359 -6.53 -50.65 -26.71
C GLN A 359 -6.32 -52.17 -26.71
N GLY A 360 -7.19 -52.92 -26.01
CA GLY A 360 -7.18 -54.40 -26.05
C GLY A 360 -7.53 -54.98 -27.41
N ALA A 361 -8.48 -54.38 -28.14
CA ALA A 361 -8.87 -54.84 -29.48
C ALA A 361 -7.75 -54.65 -30.53
N LYS A 362 -6.91 -53.62 -30.40
CA LYS A 362 -5.80 -53.36 -31.34
C LYS A 362 -4.60 -54.29 -31.18
N LEU A 363 -4.40 -54.90 -30.02
CA LEU A 363 -3.26 -55.80 -29.76
C LEU A 363 -3.49 -57.24 -30.25
N ILE A 364 -4.74 -57.65 -30.48
CA ILE A 364 -5.07 -59.01 -30.95
C ILE A 364 -4.93 -59.09 -32.48
N ASP A 365 -5.25 -58.02 -33.21
CA ASP A 365 -5.12 -57.97 -34.69
C ASP A 365 -3.68 -57.78 -35.19
N THR A 366 -2.69 -57.61 -34.31
CA THR A 366 -1.26 -57.54 -34.69
C THR A 366 -0.49 -58.84 -34.43
N ALA A 367 -1.15 -59.87 -33.90
CA ALA A 367 -0.57 -61.17 -33.60
C ALA A 367 -1.38 -62.32 -34.24
N THR A 368 -1.59 -62.26 -35.55
CA THR A 368 -1.87 -63.39 -36.44
C THR A 368 -1.41 -63.01 -37.84
#